data_AF-A0A5V4ZAF1-F1
#
_entry.id   AF-A0A5V4ZAF1-F1
#
_cell.length_a   1.000
_cell.length_b   1.000
_cell.length_c   1.000
_cell.angle_alpha   90.00
_cell.angle_beta   90.00
_cell.angle_gamma   90.00
#
_symmetry.space_group_name_H-M   'P 1'
#
loop_
_entity.id
_entity.type
_entity.pdbx_description
1 polymer ?
#
loop_
_entity_poly.entity_id
_entity_poly.type
_entity_poly.pdbx_seq_one_letter_code
_entity_poly.pdbx_strand_id
1 'polypeptide(L)'
;MSEYIYRVDTILNLNKVCNDTFRAKRWTKNSYPHKLLKNAQTLPTDGLYLICFFTTQQLAETALKNDFSHLGDSRISRCRKETILRVGFSESWDDGFIPGEAYLFWCTELLNEQNHEFSETNIPISHFETLNEEEWVPLANSDSDNTLTPSYFSSLPIPKKKPWWKFWL
;
A
#
# COMPACT_ATOMS: atom_id res chain seq x y z
N MET A 1 4.35 0.31 23.23
CA MET A 1 4.05 1.54 22.45
C MET A 1 3.44 1.10 21.13
N SER A 2 2.44 1.81 20.61
CA SER A 2 1.82 1.47 19.32
C SER A 2 2.78 1.78 18.17
N GLU A 3 3.14 0.79 17.35
CA GLU A 3 4.09 0.94 16.23
C GLU A 3 3.40 1.62 15.04
N TYR A 4 4.03 2.65 14.44
CA TYR A 4 3.60 3.19 13.15
C TYR A 4 4.25 2.41 12.01
N ILE A 5 3.50 2.22 10.94
CA ILE A 5 3.94 1.59 9.70
C ILE A 5 3.64 2.52 8.53
N TYR A 6 4.48 2.47 7.50
CA TYR A 6 4.57 3.52 6.48
C TYR A 6 4.34 2.95 5.09
N ARG A 7 3.72 3.71 4.21
CA ARG A 7 3.51 3.33 2.81
C ARG A 7 3.72 4.53 1.91
N VAL A 8 4.05 4.25 0.66
CA VAL A 8 4.11 5.28 -0.39
C VAL A 8 2.92 5.07 -1.31
N ASP A 9 2.10 6.11 -1.45
CA ASP A 9 0.92 6.12 -2.30
C ASP A 9 1.08 7.13 -3.41
N THR A 10 0.80 6.72 -4.66
CA THR A 10 0.63 7.69 -5.73
C THR A 10 -0.70 8.42 -5.56
N ILE A 11 -0.76 9.70 -5.93
CA ILE A 11 -2.03 10.46 -5.92
C ILE A 11 -3.09 9.75 -6.76
N LEU A 12 -2.70 9.16 -7.90
CA LEU A 12 -3.62 8.39 -8.73
C LEU A 12 -4.27 7.21 -8.00
N ASN A 13 -3.55 6.54 -7.09
CA ASN A 13 -4.12 5.45 -6.31
C ASN A 13 -4.88 5.95 -5.08
N LEU A 14 -4.46 7.05 -4.45
CA LEU A 14 -5.24 7.70 -3.40
C LEU A 14 -6.61 8.15 -3.92
N ASN A 15 -6.67 8.69 -5.14
CA ASN A 15 -7.94 9.09 -5.77
C ASN A 15 -8.89 7.93 -6.07
N LYS A 16 -8.41 6.67 -6.05
CA LYS A 16 -9.25 5.47 -6.19
C LYS A 16 -9.82 5.00 -4.86
N VAL A 17 -9.32 5.52 -3.74
CA VAL A 17 -9.86 5.21 -2.43
C VAL A 17 -11.27 5.81 -2.37
N CYS A 18 -12.26 4.93 -2.24
CA CYS A 18 -13.68 5.29 -2.24
C CYS A 18 -14.30 4.92 -0.90
N ASN A 19 -15.38 5.60 -0.52
CA ASN A 19 -16.16 5.32 0.70
C ASN A 19 -15.34 5.39 2.00
N ASP A 20 -14.41 6.35 2.09
CA ASP A 20 -13.62 6.63 3.30
C ASP A 20 -12.84 5.44 3.89
N THR A 21 -12.53 4.43 3.07
CA THR A 21 -11.86 3.22 3.53
C THR A 21 -10.77 2.75 2.58
N PHE A 22 -9.63 2.33 3.13
CA PHE A 22 -8.59 1.63 2.41
C PHE A 22 -8.91 0.13 2.31
N ARG A 23 -8.82 -0.45 1.11
CA ARG A 23 -9.06 -1.87 0.85
C ARG A 23 -7.80 -2.51 0.25
N ALA A 24 -7.46 -3.72 0.68
CA ALA A 24 -6.30 -4.44 0.18
C ALA A 24 -6.56 -4.98 -1.23
N LYS A 25 -5.53 -4.96 -2.08
CA LYS A 25 -5.66 -5.40 -3.48
C LYS A 25 -5.56 -6.92 -3.55
N ARG A 26 -6.38 -7.53 -4.40
CA ARG A 26 -6.34 -8.98 -4.63
C ARG A 26 -5.01 -9.41 -5.26
N TRP A 27 -4.41 -10.44 -4.69
CA TRP A 27 -3.30 -11.16 -5.26
C TRP A 27 -3.76 -12.07 -6.39
N THR A 28 -3.13 -11.94 -7.54
CA THR A 28 -3.43 -12.72 -8.75
C THR A 28 -2.17 -13.39 -9.27
N LYS A 29 -2.30 -14.27 -10.26
CA LYS A 29 -1.14 -14.89 -10.94
C LYS A 29 -0.14 -13.90 -11.54
N ASN A 30 -0.56 -12.66 -11.82
CA ASN A 30 0.29 -11.60 -12.35
C ASN A 30 0.97 -10.76 -11.25
N SER A 31 0.59 -10.99 -9.99
CA SER A 31 1.19 -10.39 -8.82
C SER A 31 2.56 -11.01 -8.51
N TYR A 32 3.33 -10.40 -7.62
CA TYR A 32 4.65 -10.89 -7.23
C TYR A 32 4.48 -12.20 -6.47
N PRO A 33 5.31 -13.20 -6.77
CA PRO A 33 5.14 -14.54 -6.23
C PRO A 33 5.69 -14.61 -4.81
N HIS A 34 5.01 -13.97 -3.86
CA HIS A 34 5.30 -14.12 -2.43
C HIS A 34 5.28 -15.61 -2.06
N LYS A 35 6.44 -16.16 -1.73
CA LYS A 35 6.63 -17.56 -1.35
C LYS A 35 5.86 -17.87 -0.09
N LEU A 36 5.81 -16.93 0.85
CA LEU A 36 5.11 -17.08 2.12
C LEU A 36 3.59 -17.28 1.95
N LEU A 37 3.04 -16.79 0.83
CA LEU A 37 1.60 -16.82 0.54
C LEU A 37 1.15 -18.01 -0.31
N LYS A 38 2.09 -18.86 -0.77
CA LYS A 38 1.77 -20.04 -1.60
C LYS A 38 0.81 -21.01 -0.92
N ASN A 39 0.81 -21.03 0.41
CA ASN A 39 -0.04 -21.90 1.21
C ASN A 39 -1.23 -21.15 1.85
N ALA A 40 -1.33 -19.83 1.66
CA ALA A 40 -2.39 -19.01 2.24
C ALA A 40 -3.70 -19.17 1.46
N GLN A 41 -3.65 -19.38 0.14
CA GLN A 41 -4.83 -19.68 -0.66
C GLN A 41 -5.16 -21.17 -0.57
N THR A 42 -6.10 -21.50 0.32
CA THR A 42 -6.51 -22.90 0.57
C THR A 42 -7.48 -23.44 -0.46
N LEU A 43 -8.38 -22.60 -0.98
CA LEU A 43 -9.36 -22.97 -1.99
C LEU A 43 -9.29 -22.05 -3.22
N PRO A 44 -9.60 -22.54 -4.44
CA PRO A 44 -9.70 -21.71 -5.63
C PRO A 44 -10.77 -20.61 -5.54
N THR A 45 -11.75 -20.79 -4.66
CA THR A 45 -12.82 -19.83 -4.37
C THR A 45 -12.39 -18.70 -3.45
N ASP A 46 -11.21 -18.79 -2.85
CA ASP A 46 -10.72 -17.78 -1.93
C ASP A 46 -9.96 -16.70 -2.69
N GLY A 47 -10.26 -15.45 -2.36
CA GLY A 47 -9.47 -14.29 -2.70
C GLY A 47 -8.42 -14.10 -1.61
N LEU A 48 -7.17 -13.93 -2.03
CA LEU A 48 -6.09 -13.51 -1.14
C LEU A 48 -5.82 -12.03 -1.39
N TYR A 49 -5.83 -11.20 -0.36
CA TYR A 49 -5.69 -9.75 -0.49
C TYR A 49 -4.52 -9.26 0.34
N LEU A 50 -3.73 -8.34 -0.25
CA LEU A 50 -2.44 -7.94 0.29
C LEU A 50 -2.31 -6.43 0.42
N ILE A 51 -1.56 -6.02 1.42
CA ILE A 51 -1.14 -4.65 1.65
C ILE A 51 0.23 -4.66 2.33
N CYS A 52 1.20 -3.98 1.72
CA CYS A 52 2.56 -3.89 2.25
C CYS A 52 2.70 -2.60 3.07
N PHE A 53 3.65 -2.57 4.00
CA PHE A 53 4.09 -1.32 4.65
C PHE A 53 5.58 -1.42 5.00
N PHE A 54 6.32 -0.34 4.85
CA PHE A 54 7.64 -0.18 5.43
C PHE A 54 7.56 -0.06 6.95
N THR A 55 8.57 -0.60 7.63
CA THR A 55 8.67 -0.56 9.10
C THR A 55 9.06 0.81 9.64
N THR A 56 9.71 1.65 8.82
CA THR A 56 10.20 2.97 9.23
C THR A 56 9.92 4.04 8.18
N GLN A 57 9.83 5.30 8.65
CA GLN A 57 9.70 6.48 7.78
C GLN A 57 10.86 6.58 6.80
N GLN A 58 12.10 6.38 7.26
CA GLN A 58 13.30 6.49 6.43
C GLN A 58 13.28 5.52 5.24
N LEU A 59 12.78 4.30 5.43
CA LEU A 59 12.62 3.34 4.34
C LEU A 59 11.57 3.81 3.34
N ALA A 60 10.44 4.35 3.80
CA ALA A 60 9.42 4.92 2.92
C ALA A 60 9.91 6.13 2.14
N GLU A 61 10.70 7.02 2.75
CA GLU A 61 11.34 8.17 2.07
C GLU A 61 12.35 7.72 1.02
N THR A 62 13.15 6.71 1.35
CA THR A 62 14.11 6.11 0.43
C THR A 62 13.40 5.51 -0.78
N ALA A 63 12.32 4.76 -0.53
CA ALA A 63 11.47 4.19 -1.56
C ALA A 63 10.80 5.26 -2.42
N LEU A 64 10.25 6.31 -1.81
CA LEU A 64 9.64 7.44 -2.52
C LEU A 64 10.63 8.04 -3.54
N LYS A 65 11.86 8.31 -3.10
CA LYS A 65 12.91 8.92 -3.93
C LYS A 65 13.43 7.99 -5.03
N ASN A 66 13.66 6.73 -4.72
CA ASN A 66 14.37 5.82 -5.63
C ASN A 66 13.42 5.03 -6.53
N ASP A 67 12.29 4.61 -5.99
CA ASP A 67 11.42 3.63 -6.61
C ASP A 67 10.16 4.28 -7.16
N PHE A 68 9.51 5.20 -6.43
CA PHE A 68 8.28 5.86 -6.87
C PHE A 68 8.48 7.17 -7.64
N SER A 69 9.70 7.70 -7.72
CA SER A 69 10.01 8.98 -8.40
C SER A 69 9.60 9.09 -9.87
N HIS A 70 9.27 7.97 -10.52
CA HIS A 70 8.83 7.90 -11.91
C HIS A 70 7.33 7.62 -12.07
N LEU A 71 6.60 7.44 -10.96
CA LEU A 71 5.18 7.09 -10.94
C LEU A 71 4.26 8.31 -10.72
N GLY A 72 4.81 9.51 -10.82
CA GLY A 72 4.12 10.78 -10.60
C GLY A 72 4.08 11.19 -9.13
N ASP A 73 3.21 12.15 -8.82
CA ASP A 73 3.05 12.67 -7.46
C ASP A 73 2.69 11.54 -6.50
N SER A 74 3.50 11.40 -5.47
CA SER A 74 3.39 10.35 -4.48
C SER A 74 3.60 10.93 -3.08
N ARG A 75 2.87 10.41 -2.10
CA ARG A 75 2.91 10.83 -0.70
C ARG A 75 3.25 9.64 0.19
N ILE A 76 3.82 9.93 1.35
CA ILE A 76 4.04 8.91 2.37
C ILE A 76 2.85 8.97 3.32
N SER A 77 2.16 7.85 3.47
CA SER A 77 1.09 7.69 4.46
C SER A 77 1.58 6.78 5.59
N ARG A 78 1.01 6.93 6.78
CA ARG A 78 1.23 6.01 7.90
C ARG A 78 -0.06 5.71 8.64
N CYS A 79 -0.08 4.58 9.33
CA CYS A 79 -1.12 4.26 10.30
C CYS A 79 -0.51 3.44 11.45
N ARG A 80 -1.28 3.22 12.52
CA ARG A 80 -0.86 2.30 13.57
C ARG A 80 -0.98 0.86 13.08
N LYS A 81 0.07 0.08 13.28
CA LYS A 81 0.11 -1.35 12.96
C LYS A 81 -1.06 -2.13 13.55
N GLU A 82 -1.41 -1.80 14.79
CA GLU A 82 -2.53 -2.41 15.51
C GLU A 82 -3.88 -2.20 14.79
N THR A 83 -4.06 -1.08 14.08
CA THR A 83 -5.28 -0.84 13.29
C THR A 83 -5.44 -1.91 12.21
N ILE A 84 -4.37 -2.28 11.52
CA ILE A 84 -4.39 -3.31 10.46
C ILE A 84 -4.71 -4.69 11.04
N LEU A 85 -4.09 -5.04 12.18
CA LEU A 85 -4.33 -6.31 12.84
C LEU A 85 -5.76 -6.43 13.38
N ARG A 86 -6.32 -5.35 13.95
CA ARG A 86 -7.66 -5.35 14.54
C ARG A 86 -8.77 -5.57 13.51
N VAL A 87 -8.58 -5.16 12.25
CA VAL A 87 -9.57 -5.39 11.20
C VAL A 87 -9.49 -6.80 10.59
N GLY A 88 -8.53 -7.62 11.01
CA GLY A 88 -8.47 -9.04 10.66
C GLY A 88 -7.37 -9.44 9.67
N PHE A 89 -6.42 -8.56 9.36
CA PHE A 89 -5.25 -8.96 8.58
C PHE A 89 -4.27 -9.79 9.43
N SER A 90 -3.73 -10.83 8.81
CA SER A 90 -2.53 -11.52 9.28
C SER A 90 -1.29 -10.74 8.88
N GLU A 91 -0.20 -10.91 9.64
CA GLU A 91 1.08 -10.24 9.40
C GLU A 91 2.18 -11.24 9.11
N SER A 92 3.09 -10.83 8.22
CA SER A 92 4.40 -11.44 8.07
C SER A 92 5.43 -10.39 7.64
N TRP A 93 6.70 -10.78 7.61
CA TRP A 93 7.69 -10.03 6.82
C TRP A 93 7.37 -10.19 5.33
N ASP A 94 7.55 -9.13 4.55
CA ASP A 94 7.46 -9.23 3.09
C ASP A 94 8.73 -9.90 2.56
N ASP A 95 8.57 -11.08 1.94
CA ASP A 95 9.68 -11.88 1.41
C ASP A 95 10.28 -11.33 0.11
N GLY A 96 9.72 -10.24 -0.44
CA GLY A 96 10.34 -9.41 -1.46
C GLY A 96 11.41 -8.44 -0.92
N PHE A 97 11.52 -8.31 0.41
CA PHE A 97 12.41 -7.38 1.10
C PHE A 97 13.33 -8.09 2.10
N ILE A 98 14.33 -7.39 2.59
CA ILE A 98 15.15 -7.90 3.70
C ILE A 98 14.25 -7.92 4.96
N PRO A 99 14.27 -9.00 5.77
CA PRO A 99 13.50 -9.03 7.01
C PRO A 99 13.76 -7.80 7.87
N GLY A 100 12.68 -7.17 8.35
CA GLY A 100 12.74 -5.90 9.08
C GLY A 100 12.56 -4.64 8.23
N GLU A 101 12.56 -4.73 6.89
CA GLU A 101 12.33 -3.57 6.02
C GLU A 101 10.84 -3.31 5.77
N ALA A 102 10.07 -4.36 5.51
CA ALA A 102 8.66 -4.25 5.17
C ALA A 102 7.82 -5.38 5.76
N TYR A 103 6.65 -5.02 6.28
CA TYR A 103 5.57 -5.92 6.59
C TYR A 103 4.73 -6.22 5.35
N LEU A 104 4.25 -7.46 5.27
CA LEU A 104 3.18 -7.87 4.39
C LEU A 104 1.98 -8.24 5.26
N PHE A 105 0.89 -7.50 5.11
CA PHE A 105 -0.38 -7.83 5.72
C PHE A 105 -1.29 -8.47 4.69
N TRP A 106 -2.03 -9.50 5.11
CA TRP A 106 -2.84 -10.29 4.20
C TRP A 106 -4.07 -10.89 4.87
N CYS A 107 -5.14 -11.07 4.10
CA CYS A 107 -6.34 -11.78 4.52
C CYS A 107 -6.88 -12.64 3.37
N THR A 108 -7.67 -13.64 3.74
CA THR A 108 -8.38 -14.51 2.80
C THR A 108 -9.88 -14.31 2.97
N GLU A 109 -10.59 -14.13 1.87
CA GLU A 109 -12.04 -13.98 1.85
C GLU A 109 -12.66 -14.85 0.76
N LEU A 110 -13.90 -15.28 0.93
CA LEU A 110 -14.62 -15.96 -0.14
C LEU A 110 -14.90 -14.97 -1.28
N LEU A 111 -14.57 -15.34 -2.52
CA LEU A 111 -14.80 -14.49 -3.68
C LEU A 111 -16.29 -14.32 -3.97
N ASN A 112 -16.66 -13.07 -4.24
CA ASN A 112 -17.97 -12.67 -4.71
C ASN A 112 -17.84 -11.47 -5.68
N GLU A 113 -18.96 -10.92 -6.12
CA GLU A 113 -19.01 -9.81 -7.07
C GLU A 113 -18.41 -8.50 -6.52
N GLN A 114 -18.45 -8.30 -5.20
CA GLN A 114 -18.05 -7.05 -4.51
C GLN A 114 -16.56 -7.02 -4.13
N ASN A 115 -15.91 -8.18 -4.04
CA ASN A 115 -14.50 -8.28 -3.65
C ASN A 115 -13.60 -8.85 -4.75
N HIS A 116 -14.05 -8.86 -6.00
CA HIS A 116 -13.27 -9.43 -7.09
C HIS A 116 -11.87 -8.78 -7.27
N GLU A 117 -11.74 -7.49 -6.97
CA GLU A 117 -10.49 -6.73 -7.07
C GLU A 117 -9.89 -6.30 -5.72
N PHE A 118 -10.73 -5.97 -4.75
CA PHE A 118 -10.34 -5.42 -3.45
C PHE A 118 -11.05 -6.15 -2.31
N SER A 119 -10.41 -6.29 -1.15
CA SER A 119 -10.97 -7.00 0.01
C SER A 119 -12.23 -6.34 0.53
N GLU A 120 -13.19 -7.09 1.08
CA GLU A 120 -14.27 -6.53 1.90
C GLU A 120 -13.72 -5.98 3.21
N THR A 121 -12.73 -6.66 3.79
CA THR A 121 -11.95 -6.17 4.92
C THR A 121 -11.33 -4.84 4.54
N ASN A 122 -11.62 -3.81 5.33
CA ASN A 122 -11.25 -2.44 5.01
C ASN A 122 -10.80 -1.69 6.26
N ILE A 123 -10.02 -0.65 6.05
CA ILE A 123 -9.43 0.16 7.12
C ILE A 123 -9.95 1.60 6.93
N PRO A 124 -10.64 2.19 7.91
CA PRO A 124 -11.09 3.58 7.80
C PRO A 124 -9.92 4.53 7.53
N ILE A 125 -10.07 5.43 6.55
CA ILE A 125 -9.07 6.44 6.18
C ILE A 125 -8.73 7.34 7.37
N SER A 126 -9.67 7.53 8.31
CA SER A 126 -9.45 8.29 9.54
C SER A 126 -8.29 7.77 10.41
N HIS A 127 -7.81 6.54 10.18
CA HIS A 127 -6.63 5.98 10.84
C HIS A 127 -5.32 6.26 10.12
N PHE A 128 -5.36 6.88 8.95
CA PHE A 128 -4.20 7.23 8.15
C PHE A 128 -3.86 8.71 8.28
N GLU A 129 -2.56 8.95 8.38
CA GLU A 129 -1.96 10.28 8.28
C GLU A 129 -1.08 10.30 7.03
N THR A 130 -0.96 11.45 6.37
CA THR A 130 -0.02 11.68 5.28
C THR A 130 1.03 12.69 5.72
N LEU A 131 2.26 12.51 5.25
CA LEU A 131 3.33 13.48 5.45
C LEU A 131 3.14 14.66 4.49
N ASN A 132 3.03 15.87 5.03
CA ASN A 132 2.96 17.13 4.31
C ASN A 132 3.94 18.12 4.95
N GLU A 133 4.91 18.62 4.18
CA GLU A 133 5.91 19.61 4.65
C GLU A 133 6.50 19.29 6.05
N GLU A 134 6.85 18.02 6.27
CA GLU A 134 7.40 17.47 7.54
C GLU A 134 6.38 17.18 8.66
N GLU A 135 5.12 17.60 8.50
CA GLU A 135 4.05 17.33 9.46
C GLU A 135 3.18 16.15 9.03
N TRP A 136 2.70 15.39 10.01
CA TRP A 136 1.72 14.32 9.78
C TRP A 136 0.32 14.89 9.94
N VAL A 137 -0.41 14.96 8.83
CA VAL A 137 -1.80 15.47 8.80
C VAL A 137 -2.77 14.32 8.50
N PRO A 138 -4.02 14.36 8.99
CA PRO A 138 -5.02 13.36 8.64
C PRO A 138 -5.18 13.23 7.11
N LEU A 139 -5.14 12.01 6.58
CA LEU A 139 -5.22 11.77 5.13
C LEU A 139 -6.55 12.31 4.55
N ALA A 140 -7.65 12.19 5.30
CA ALA A 140 -8.97 12.70 4.93
C ALA A 140 -9.03 14.23 4.72
N ASN A 141 -8.09 14.99 5.28
CA ASN A 141 -8.05 16.44 5.20
C ASN A 141 -7.08 16.96 4.13
N SER A 142 -6.43 16.07 3.36
CA SER A 142 -5.33 16.46 2.47
C SER A 142 -5.75 17.02 1.11
N ASP A 143 -7.05 17.25 0.91
CA ASP A 143 -7.69 17.81 -0.30
C ASP A 143 -8.16 19.26 -0.09
N SER A 144 -7.29 20.14 0.42
CA SER A 144 -7.61 21.57 0.47
C SER A 144 -6.50 22.52 0.09
N ASP A 145 -5.43 22.09 -0.60
CA ASP A 145 -4.56 23.08 -1.23
C ASP A 145 -3.78 22.59 -2.47
N ASN A 146 -3.75 23.49 -3.45
CA ASN A 146 -2.90 23.59 -4.63
C ASN A 146 -3.30 22.83 -5.92
N THR A 147 -4.03 23.57 -6.76
CA THR A 147 -3.76 23.72 -8.20
C THR A 147 -2.29 23.43 -8.55
N LEU A 148 -2.04 22.40 -9.37
CA LEU A 148 -0.74 22.22 -10.02
C LEU A 148 -0.94 21.94 -11.52
N THR A 149 -0.29 22.81 -12.29
CA THR A 149 -0.06 22.74 -13.74
C THR A 149 0.63 21.44 -14.16
N PRO A 150 0.34 20.90 -15.35
CA PRO A 150 0.92 19.64 -15.82
C PRO A 150 2.39 19.84 -16.21
N SER A 151 3.33 19.34 -15.40
CA SER A 151 4.72 19.20 -15.82
C SER A 151 4.89 17.89 -16.60
N TYR A 152 5.07 18.02 -17.92
CA TYR A 152 5.54 16.96 -18.79
C TYR A 152 6.95 16.52 -18.36
N PHE A 153 7.16 15.23 -18.08
CA PHE A 153 8.50 14.67 -17.93
C PHE A 153 8.80 13.56 -18.94
N SER A 154 10.03 13.65 -19.45
CA SER A 154 10.60 12.82 -20.49
C SER A 154 11.01 11.44 -20.00
N SER A 155 10.95 10.47 -20.92
CA SER A 155 11.33 9.08 -20.70
C SER A 155 12.85 8.92 -20.55
N LEU A 156 13.31 8.71 -19.32
CA LEU A 156 14.66 8.19 -19.05
C LEU A 156 14.63 6.65 -18.94
N PRO A 157 15.74 5.95 -19.24
CA PRO A 157 15.79 4.49 -19.24
C PRO A 157 15.63 3.95 -17.81
N ILE A 158 14.67 3.03 -17.66
CA ILE A 158 14.29 2.40 -16.41
C ILE A 158 15.43 1.45 -15.96
N PRO A 159 16.10 1.66 -14.81
CA PRO A 159 16.93 0.62 -14.19
C PRO A 159 16.04 -0.59 -13.93
N LYS A 160 16.56 -1.82 -14.06
CA LYS A 160 15.79 -3.05 -13.74
C LYS A 160 15.38 -3.05 -12.25
N LYS A 161 14.25 -2.39 -11.96
CA LYS A 161 13.67 -2.21 -10.62
C LYS A 161 12.95 -3.48 -10.20
N LYS A 162 13.08 -3.84 -8.93
CA LYS A 162 12.35 -4.92 -8.29
C LYS A 162 10.83 -4.74 -8.52
N PRO A 163 10.01 -5.78 -8.72
CA PRO A 163 8.62 -5.66 -9.17
C PRO A 163 7.64 -5.11 -8.12
N TRP A 164 8.10 -4.77 -6.91
CA TRP A 164 7.26 -4.54 -5.74
C TRP A 164 6.37 -3.29 -5.86
N TRP A 165 6.71 -2.31 -6.69
CA TRP A 165 5.85 -1.16 -7.00
C TRP A 165 4.53 -1.55 -7.70
N LYS A 166 4.46 -2.75 -8.29
CA LYS A 166 3.23 -3.29 -8.91
C LYS A 166 2.16 -3.76 -7.91
N PHE A 167 2.48 -3.87 -6.61
CA PHE A 167 1.48 -4.19 -5.56
C PHE A 167 0.67 -2.98 -5.13
N TRP A 168 1.15 -1.79 -5.49
CA TRP A 168 0.57 -0.52 -5.06
C TRP A 168 -0.30 0.12 -6.14
N LEU A 169 -0.09 -0.21 -7.42
CA LEU A 169 -0.89 0.20 -8.60
C LEU A 169 -1.98 -0.82 -8.90
#